data_AF-A0A3C0BJM4-F1
#
_entry.id   AF-A0A3C0BJM4-F1
#
_cell.length_a   1.000
_cell.length_b   1.000
_cell.length_c   1.000
_cell.angle_alpha   90.00
_cell.angle_beta   90.00
_cell.angle_gamma   90.00
#
_symmetry.space_group_name_H-M   'P 1'
#
loop_
_entity.id
_entity.type
_entity.pdbx_description
1 polymer ?
#
loop_
_entity_poly.entity_id
_entity_poly.type
_entity_poly.pdbx_seq_one_letter_code
_entity_poly.pdbx_strand_id
1 'polypeptide(L)' 'RVRAAYPEKTIWCYTGYVYDTDLLPAGGRKHCEATDEMLSLIDVLVDGPYIEEQRDISLQFRGSRNQRILRLK' A
#
# COMPACT_ATOMS: atom_id res chain seq x y z
N ARG A 1 -14.95 1.91 12.22
CA ARG A 1 -14.59 2.34 13.60
C ARG A 1 -13.49 3.41 13.63
N VAL A 2 -12.28 3.14 13.11
CA VAL A 2 -11.13 4.08 13.20
C VAL A 2 -11.43 5.43 12.56
N ARG A 3 -11.94 5.46 11.32
CA ARG A 3 -12.31 6.71 10.63
C ARG A 3 -13.34 7.55 11.37
N ALA A 4 -14.30 6.92 12.05
CA ALA A 4 -15.30 7.63 12.83
C ALA A 4 -14.71 8.25 14.11
N ALA A 5 -13.76 7.55 14.75
CA ALA A 5 -13.10 8.04 15.96
C ALA A 5 -12.01 9.08 15.67
N TYR A 6 -11.37 9.00 14.49
CA TYR A 6 -10.24 9.83 14.10
C TYR A 6 -10.38 10.31 12.65
N PRO A 7 -11.35 11.20 12.35
CA PRO A 7 -11.66 11.61 10.98
C PRO A 7 -10.50 12.30 10.26
N GLU A 8 -9.63 12.99 11.01
CA GLU A 8 -8.48 13.73 10.47
C GLU A 8 -7.22 12.87 10.26
N LYS A 9 -7.27 11.57 10.61
CA LYS A 9 -6.10 10.68 10.48
C LYS A 9 -6.19 9.84 9.21
N THR A 10 -5.09 9.78 8.49
CA THR A 10 -4.93 8.90 7.32
C THR A 10 -4.57 7.48 7.74
N ILE A 11 -5.11 6.49 7.03
CA ILE A 11 -4.81 5.07 7.15
C ILE A 11 -3.75 4.69 6.12
N TRP A 12 -2.61 4.20 6.61
CA TRP A 12 -1.47 3.76 5.80
C TRP A 12 -1.39 2.24 5.80
N CYS A 13 -1.06 1.64 4.66
CA CYS A 13 -0.88 0.20 4.52
C CYS A 13 0.40 -0.13 3.74
N TYR A 14 1.17 -1.08 4.24
CA TYR A 14 2.40 -1.59 3.61
C TYR A 14 2.15 -3.03 3.18
N THR A 15 2.18 -3.30 1.88
CA THR A 15 1.77 -4.62 1.35
C THR A 15 2.92 -5.49 0.92
N GLY A 16 4.02 -4.88 0.43
CA GLY A 16 5.07 -5.62 -0.27
C GLY A 16 4.68 -6.10 -1.67
N TYR A 17 3.47 -5.76 -2.12
CA TYR A 17 2.91 -6.13 -3.43
C TYR A 17 2.75 -4.90 -4.30
N VAL A 18 2.85 -5.07 -5.62
CA VAL A 18 2.70 -3.97 -6.58
C VAL A 18 1.22 -3.74 -6.83
N TYR A 19 0.73 -2.52 -6.53
CA TYR A 19 -0.68 -2.18 -6.57
C TYR A 19 -1.34 -2.51 -7.92
N ASP A 20 -0.70 -2.05 -9.01
CA ASP A 20 -1.27 -2.11 -10.36
C ASP A 20 -1.34 -3.53 -10.94
N THR A 21 -0.53 -4.47 -10.43
CA THR A 21 -0.40 -5.82 -11.00
C THR A 21 -0.84 -6.94 -10.06
N ASP A 22 -0.58 -6.80 -8.77
CA ASP A 22 -0.87 -7.84 -7.79
C ASP A 22 -2.25 -7.65 -7.14
N LEU A 23 -2.68 -6.41 -6.91
CA LEU A 23 -3.82 -6.08 -6.05
C LEU A 23 -5.03 -5.53 -6.82
N LEU A 24 -4.83 -4.56 -7.71
CA LEU A 24 -5.93 -3.84 -8.37
C LEU A 24 -6.67 -4.68 -9.43
N PRO A 25 -6.01 -5.49 -10.27
CA PRO A 25 -6.73 -6.28 -11.28
C PRO A 25 -7.46 -7.45 -10.63
N ALA A 26 -8.70 -7.75 -11.05
CA ALA A 26 -9.46 -8.90 -10.56
C ALA A 26 -8.72 -10.26 -10.73
N GLY A 27 -7.84 -10.36 -11.74
CA GLY A 27 -6.94 -11.50 -11.95
C GLY A 27 -5.54 -11.34 -11.37
N GLY A 28 -5.31 -10.30 -10.57
CA GLY A 28 -4.03 -10.03 -9.91
C GLY A 28 -3.71 -11.15 -8.93
N ARG A 29 -2.43 -11.50 -8.82
CA ARG A 29 -1.97 -12.66 -8.02
C ARG A 29 -2.40 -12.60 -6.54
N LYS A 30 -2.70 -11.41 -6.03
CA LYS A 30 -3.05 -11.14 -4.63
C LYS A 30 -4.43 -10.48 -4.49
N HIS A 31 -5.22 -10.47 -5.57
CA HIS A 31 -6.60 -10.06 -5.51
C HIS A 31 -7.46 -11.22 -4.99
N CYS A 32 -8.25 -10.96 -3.95
CA CYS A 32 -9.25 -11.87 -3.40
C CYS A 32 -10.55 -11.11 -3.10
N GLU A 33 -11.53 -11.79 -2.54
CA GLU A 33 -12.86 -11.26 -2.23
C GLU A 33 -12.85 -10.03 -1.31
N ALA A 34 -11.79 -9.85 -0.51
CA ALA A 34 -11.67 -8.75 0.44
C ALA A 34 -10.80 -7.59 -0.10
N THR A 35 -10.14 -7.74 -1.26
CA THR A 35 -9.15 -6.77 -1.74
C THR A 35 -9.76 -5.41 -2.03
N ASP A 36 -10.89 -5.38 -2.73
CA ASP A 36 -11.58 -4.12 -3.07
C ASP A 36 -12.06 -3.37 -1.84
N GLU A 37 -12.70 -4.08 -0.90
CA GLU A 37 -13.14 -3.49 0.37
C GLU A 37 -11.94 -2.94 1.15
N MET A 38 -10.87 -3.73 1.28
CA MET A 38 -9.64 -3.31 1.97
C MET A 38 -9.03 -2.06 1.31
N LEU A 39 -8.86 -2.05 -0.02
CA LEU A 39 -8.30 -0.91 -0.76
C LEU A 39 -9.18 0.34 -0.59
N SER A 40 -10.51 0.18 -0.57
CA SER A 40 -11.44 1.27 -0.32
C SER A 40 -11.29 1.89 1.08
N LEU A 41 -10.62 1.22 2.02
CA LEU A 41 -10.42 1.71 3.38
C LEU A 41 -9.06 2.36 3.60
N ILE A 42 -8.15 2.33 2.62
CA ILE A 42 -6.78 2.85 2.72
C ILE A 42 -6.70 4.24 2.08
N ASP A 43 -5.95 5.16 2.72
CA ASP A 43 -5.67 6.49 2.16
C ASP A 43 -4.30 6.51 1.45
N VAL A 44 -3.30 5.86 2.06
CA VAL A 44 -1.95 5.77 1.52
C VAL A 44 -1.47 4.32 1.50
N LEU A 45 -1.03 3.85 0.33
CA LEU A 45 -0.49 2.51 0.13
C LEU A 45 1.00 2.60 -0.18
N VAL A 46 1.83 1.90 0.60
CA VAL A 46 3.24 1.68 0.27
C VAL A 46 3.37 0.31 -0.38
N ASP A 47 3.68 0.34 -1.67
CA ASP A 47 3.64 -0.82 -2.54
C ASP A 47 5.06 -1.28 -2.95
N GLY A 48 5.14 -2.49 -3.49
CA GLY A 48 6.38 -3.10 -3.97
C GLY A 48 7.20 -3.85 -2.91
N PRO A 49 7.92 -4.92 -3.31
CA PRO A 49 8.72 -5.72 -2.39
C PRO A 49 9.92 -4.92 -1.89
N TYR A 50 10.41 -5.26 -0.71
CA TYR A 50 11.69 -4.75 -0.25
C TYR A 50 12.84 -5.47 -0.98
N ILE A 51 13.82 -4.70 -1.47
CA ILE A 51 14.97 -5.20 -2.22
C ILE A 51 16.24 -4.66 -1.53
N GLU A 52 17.10 -5.53 -0.99
CA GLU A 52 18.26 -5.12 -0.19
C GLU A 52 19.25 -4.30 -1.03
N GLU A 53 19.44 -4.61 -2.31
CA GLU A 53 20.30 -3.86 -3.24
C GLU A 53 19.77 -2.44 -3.52
N GLN A 54 18.50 -2.20 -3.21
CA GLN A 54 17.85 -0.91 -3.33
C GLN A 54 17.59 -0.25 -1.99
N ARG A 55 18.11 -0.83 -0.90
CA ARG A 55 18.01 -0.28 0.45
C ARG A 55 18.52 1.15 0.50
N ASP A 56 17.69 2.03 1.02
CA ASP A 56 18.03 3.43 1.24
C ASP A 56 17.26 3.96 2.45
N ILE A 57 17.98 4.16 3.56
CA ILE A 57 17.42 4.59 4.85
C ILE A 57 17.07 6.09 4.88
N SER A 58 17.47 6.86 3.85
CA SER A 58 17.13 8.28 3.75
C SER A 58 15.71 8.49 3.18
N LEU A 59 15.12 7.45 2.59
CA LEU A 59 13.78 7.52 2.03
C LEU A 59 12.74 7.60 3.15
N GLN A 60 11.85 8.57 3.05
CA GLN A 60 10.76 8.68 4.01
C GLN A 60 9.73 7.56 3.81
N PHE A 61 9.36 6.90 4.91
CA PHE A 61 8.26 5.94 4.96
C PHE A 61 8.42 4.69 4.08
N ARG A 62 9.63 4.38 3.59
CA ARG A 62 9.94 3.16 2.82
C ARG A 62 11.42 2.81 3.00
N GLY A 63 11.77 1.54 2.81
CA GLY A 63 13.13 1.06 3.02
C GLY A 63 13.92 0.82 1.73
N SER A 64 13.23 0.71 0.59
CA SER A 64 13.82 0.36 -0.69
C SER A 64 13.34 1.28 -1.81
N ARG A 65 14.25 1.68 -2.71
CA ARG A 65 13.99 2.68 -3.77
C ARG A 65 12.84 2.32 -4.72
N ASN A 66 12.60 1.03 -4.97
CA ASN A 66 11.49 0.55 -5.81
C ASN A 66 10.11 0.68 -5.16
N GLN A 67 10.02 0.82 -3.83
CA GLN A 67 8.73 0.89 -3.15
C GLN A 67 8.07 2.22 -3.42
N ARG A 68 6.79 2.28 -3.79
CA ARG A 68 6.11 3.56 -4.11
C ARG A 68 5.14 3.93 -3.00
N ILE A 69 4.99 5.22 -2.74
CA ILE A 69 3.95 5.75 -1.85
C ILE A 69 2.82 6.25 -2.74
N LEU A 70 1.68 5.56 -2.72
CA LEU A 70 0.51 5.83 -3.54
C LEU A 70 -0.59 6.45 -2.68
N ARG A 71 -1.16 7.57 -3.12
CA ARG A 71 -2.37 8.14 -2.52
C ARG A 71 -3.58 7.58 -3.26
N LEU A 72 -4.43 6.84 -2.54
CA LEU A 72 -5.64 6.24 -3.09
C LEU A 72 -6.88 7.13 -2.90
N LYS A 73 -6.78 8.09 -1.96
CA LYS A 73 -7.81 9.09 -1.65
C LYS A 73 -7.18 10.45 -1.38
#